data_AF-A0A3A8GCA6-F1
#
_entry.id   AF-A0A3A8GCA6-F1
#
_cell.length_a   1.000
_cell.length_b   1.000
_cell.length_c   1.000
_cell.angle_alpha   90.00
_cell.angle_beta   90.00
_cell.angle_gamma   90.00
#
_symmetry.space_group_name_H-M   'P 1'
#
loop_
_entity.id
_entity.type
_entity.pdbx_description
1 polymer ?
#
loop_
_entity_poly.entity_id
_entity_poly.type
_entity_poly.pdbx_seq_one_letter_code
_entity_poly.pdbx_strand_id
1 'polypeptide(L)'
;MKYSNQQALAEEIQASVNKALFGTVHFGKLYASLMVMMSLIVAMFIPHEGLFATSQSTGMTNYHRWLYDVYVISSCIIGVVIFLRLQHKKHDVKFRRLWHCATKISAEERFREYQYAQSQSKVTILYSSKILFYAVLFGFTVGVIAMYVWMTPFAGTYKSSFWILAWWPINALIIWALYCCQSYLFLRLFSTEDMHKHFLKLKREAQRQAKKSMLQKDSSQEQV
;
A
#
# COMPACT_ATOMS: atom_id res chain seq x y z
N MET A 1 15.55 -21.01 9.31
CA MET A 1 16.25 -20.60 8.07
C MET A 1 15.37 -20.52 6.81
N LYS A 2 14.40 -21.42 6.57
CA LYS A 2 13.53 -21.38 5.36
C LYS A 2 12.70 -20.08 5.17
N TYR A 3 12.38 -19.37 6.25
CA TYR A 3 11.59 -18.13 6.23
C TYR A 3 12.33 -16.94 5.64
N SER A 4 13.63 -16.79 5.93
CA SER A 4 14.45 -15.68 5.43
C SER A 4 14.62 -15.73 3.91
N ASN A 5 14.78 -16.92 3.32
CA ASN A 5 14.97 -17.06 1.87
C ASN A 5 13.71 -16.72 1.06
N GLN A 6 12.51 -17.04 1.56
CA GLN A 6 11.25 -16.71 0.87
C GLN A 6 10.93 -15.21 0.96
N GLN A 7 11.23 -14.58 2.10
CA GLN A 7 11.07 -13.14 2.28
C GLN A 7 12.06 -12.36 1.39
N ALA A 8 13.34 -12.76 1.38
CA ALA A 8 14.34 -12.15 0.51
C ALA A 8 13.95 -12.27 -0.98
N LEU A 9 13.43 -13.43 -1.40
CA LEU A 9 12.94 -13.63 -2.75
C LEU A 9 11.73 -12.73 -3.08
N ALA A 10 10.79 -12.56 -2.14
CA ALA A 10 9.64 -11.68 -2.32
C ALA A 10 10.06 -10.22 -2.46
N GLU A 11 11.02 -9.77 -1.66
CA GLU A 11 11.60 -8.42 -1.73
C GLU A 11 12.33 -8.17 -3.06
N GLU A 12 13.15 -9.13 -3.50
CA GLU A 12 13.88 -9.05 -4.77
C GLU A 12 12.93 -8.98 -5.97
N ILE A 13 11.86 -9.78 -5.95
CA ILE A 13 10.85 -9.78 -7.01
C ILE A 13 10.04 -8.48 -6.99
N GLN A 14 9.69 -7.97 -5.81
CA GLN A 14 9.02 -6.68 -5.69
C GLN A 14 9.91 -5.52 -6.19
N ALA A 15 11.20 -5.55 -5.87
CA ALA A 15 12.18 -4.59 -6.38
C ALA A 15 12.29 -4.66 -7.91
N SER A 16 12.29 -5.88 -8.47
CA SER A 16 12.30 -6.11 -9.91
C SER A 16 11.03 -5.59 -10.60
N VAL A 17 9.86 -5.78 -9.99
CA VAL A 17 8.59 -5.23 -10.48
C VAL A 17 8.64 -3.69 -10.49
N ASN A 18 9.11 -3.07 -9.41
CA ASN A 18 9.27 -1.62 -9.33
C ASN A 18 10.24 -1.10 -10.40
N LYS A 19 11.40 -1.73 -10.54
CA LYS A 19 12.40 -1.39 -11.56
C LYS A 19 11.83 -1.53 -12.98
N ALA A 20 11.05 -2.58 -13.25
CA ALA A 20 10.45 -2.79 -14.56
C ALA A 20 9.32 -1.79 -14.88
N LEU A 21 8.54 -1.38 -13.86
CA LEU A 21 7.45 -0.40 -14.01
C LEU A 21 7.97 1.03 -14.17
N PHE A 22 8.86 1.44 -13.28
CA PHE A 22 9.25 2.85 -13.11
C PHE A 22 10.70 3.14 -13.49
N GLY A 23 11.49 2.13 -13.86
CA GLY A 23 12.93 2.26 -14.14
C GLY A 23 13.80 2.27 -12.89
N THR A 24 13.21 2.29 -11.69
CA THR A 24 13.91 2.40 -10.41
C THR A 24 13.21 1.60 -9.32
N VAL A 25 13.99 1.08 -8.37
CA VAL A 25 13.48 0.39 -7.17
C VAL A 25 12.90 1.39 -6.16
N HIS A 26 13.39 2.63 -6.18
CA HIS A 26 13.08 3.66 -5.19
C HIS A 26 12.05 4.69 -5.68
N PHE A 27 11.16 4.30 -6.60
CA PHE A 27 10.17 5.20 -7.19
C PHE A 27 9.37 5.98 -6.12
N GLY A 28 8.85 5.29 -5.10
CA GLY A 28 8.08 5.94 -4.03
C GLY A 28 8.87 7.03 -3.30
N LYS A 29 10.15 6.79 -2.98
CA LYS A 29 11.01 7.76 -2.30
C LYS A 29 11.32 8.95 -3.21
N LEU A 30 11.66 8.69 -4.48
CA LEU A 30 11.97 9.74 -5.45
C LEU A 30 10.75 10.61 -5.73
N TYR A 31 9.58 9.99 -5.92
CA TYR A 31 8.31 10.69 -6.10
C TYR A 31 7.97 11.55 -4.87
N ALA A 32 8.06 10.97 -3.67
CA ALA A 32 7.81 11.70 -2.43
C ALA A 32 8.73 12.91 -2.27
N SER A 33 10.04 12.73 -2.49
CA SER A 33 11.02 13.82 -2.41
C SER A 33 10.76 14.91 -3.45
N LEU A 34 10.43 14.53 -4.69
CA LEU A 34 10.10 15.48 -5.74
C LEU A 34 8.85 16.30 -5.39
N MET A 35 7.77 15.64 -4.98
CA MET A 35 6.51 16.32 -4.66
C MET A 35 6.66 17.26 -3.46
N VAL A 36 7.33 16.81 -2.38
CA VAL A 36 7.59 17.66 -1.21
C VAL A 36 8.47 18.85 -1.59
N MET A 37 9.55 18.63 -2.35
CA MET A 37 10.42 19.71 -2.80
C MET A 37 9.66 20.73 -3.64
N MET A 38 8.81 20.27 -4.57
CA MET A 38 7.96 21.16 -5.37
C MET A 38 7.00 21.96 -4.49
N SER A 39 6.32 21.33 -3.53
CA SER A 39 5.45 22.04 -2.58
C SER A 39 6.21 23.13 -1.81
N LEU A 40 7.44 22.86 -1.37
CA LEU A 40 8.26 23.83 -0.63
C LEU A 40 8.72 24.98 -1.52
N ILE A 41 9.17 24.70 -2.75
CA ILE A 41 9.56 25.72 -3.71
C ILE A 41 8.38 26.65 -3.99
N VAL A 42 7.21 26.08 -4.31
CA VAL A 42 6.03 26.90 -4.63
C VAL A 42 5.57 27.68 -3.41
N ALA A 43 5.65 27.12 -2.20
CA ALA A 43 5.35 27.84 -0.96
C ALA A 43 6.27 29.03 -0.66
N MET A 44 7.51 29.03 -1.16
CA MET A 44 8.42 30.17 -1.00
C MET A 44 8.02 31.35 -1.90
N PHE A 45 7.50 31.08 -3.10
CA PHE A 45 7.30 32.10 -4.13
C PHE A 45 5.84 32.51 -4.32
N ILE A 46 4.88 31.62 -4.04
CA ILE A 46 3.48 31.81 -4.37
C ILE A 46 2.64 31.78 -3.08
N PRO A 47 2.09 32.92 -2.63
CA PRO A 47 1.08 32.90 -1.58
C PRO A 47 -0.19 32.22 -2.10
N HIS A 48 -0.74 31.33 -1.29
CA HIS A 48 -1.86 30.49 -1.66
C HIS A 48 -2.88 30.42 -0.53
N GLU A 49 -4.16 30.55 -0.88
CA GLU A 49 -5.25 30.51 0.10
C GLU A 49 -5.74 29.09 0.42
N GLY A 50 -5.32 28.11 -0.37
CA GLY A 50 -5.81 26.74 -0.25
C GLY A 50 -6.97 26.44 -1.19
N LEU A 51 -6.94 25.25 -1.80
CA LEU A 51 -7.94 24.75 -2.74
C LEU A 51 -9.02 23.93 -2.04
N PHE A 52 -8.66 23.25 -0.95
CA PHE A 52 -9.58 22.41 -0.19
C PHE A 52 -9.93 23.07 1.15
N ALA A 53 -11.13 22.79 1.67
CA ALA A 53 -11.60 23.35 2.95
C ALA A 53 -10.57 23.19 4.09
N THR A 54 -9.82 22.09 4.08
CA THR A 54 -8.68 21.83 4.98
C THR A 54 -7.58 22.88 4.90
N SER A 55 -7.10 23.17 3.69
CA SER A 55 -6.06 24.16 3.44
C SER A 55 -6.50 25.60 3.73
N GLN A 56 -7.81 25.86 3.68
CA GLN A 56 -8.42 27.16 3.99
C GLN A 56 -8.63 27.37 5.50
N SER A 57 -8.30 26.38 6.35
CA SER A 57 -8.53 26.48 7.79
C SER A 57 -7.69 27.58 8.46
N THR A 58 -8.28 28.21 9.47
CA THR A 58 -7.67 29.28 10.25
C THR A 58 -6.43 28.75 10.98
N GLY A 59 -5.26 29.33 10.73
CA GLY A 59 -3.99 28.93 11.33
C GLY A 59 -3.06 28.13 10.40
N MET A 60 -3.49 27.78 9.19
CA MET A 60 -2.57 27.23 8.18
C MET A 60 -1.64 28.31 7.61
N THR A 61 -0.33 28.04 7.66
CA THR A 61 0.66 28.87 6.96
C THR A 61 0.71 28.51 5.47
N ASN A 62 1.28 29.38 4.64
CA ASN A 62 1.43 29.13 3.20
C ASN A 62 2.09 27.77 2.89
N TYR A 63 3.09 27.36 3.68
CA TYR A 63 3.75 26.06 3.55
C TYR A 63 2.81 24.88 3.79
N HIS A 64 1.95 24.97 4.81
CA HIS A 64 1.00 23.91 5.12
C HIS A 64 -0.02 23.72 4.00
N ARG A 65 -0.50 24.83 3.42
CA ARG A 65 -1.47 24.85 2.32
C ARG A 65 -0.91 24.16 1.08
N TRP A 66 0.29 24.55 0.64
CA TRP A 66 0.94 23.94 -0.52
C TRP A 66 1.34 22.47 -0.31
N LEU A 67 1.81 22.11 0.88
CA LEU A 67 2.12 20.71 1.19
C LEU A 67 0.87 19.84 1.10
N TYR A 68 -0.25 20.31 1.65
CA TYR A 68 -1.51 19.56 1.65
C TYR A 68 -2.16 19.48 0.26
N ASP A 69 -2.29 20.60 -0.44
CA ASP A 69 -3.02 20.64 -1.72
C ASP A 69 -2.31 19.84 -2.81
N VAL A 70 -0.99 19.97 -2.89
CA VAL A 70 -0.17 19.15 -3.80
C VAL A 70 -0.27 17.67 -3.42
N TYR A 71 -0.30 17.35 -2.12
CA TYR A 71 -0.55 15.98 -1.66
C TYR A 71 -1.87 15.43 -2.15
N VAL A 72 -2.98 16.16 -1.98
CA VAL A 72 -4.30 15.68 -2.40
C VAL A 72 -4.39 15.56 -3.93
N ILE A 73 -3.96 16.59 -4.67
CA ILE A 73 -4.03 16.57 -6.14
C ILE A 73 -3.18 15.44 -6.71
N SER A 74 -1.93 15.34 -6.27
CA SER A 74 -1.01 14.35 -6.80
C SER A 74 -1.40 12.93 -6.36
N SER A 75 -2.04 12.78 -5.19
CA SER A 75 -2.65 11.52 -4.74
C SER A 75 -3.74 11.00 -5.68
N CYS A 76 -4.58 11.89 -6.21
CA CYS A 76 -5.59 11.54 -7.19
C CYS A 76 -4.96 11.10 -8.52
N ILE A 77 -3.89 11.77 -8.94
CA ILE A 77 -3.23 11.53 -10.23
C ILE A 77 -2.38 10.25 -10.19
N ILE A 78 -1.62 10.02 -9.12
CA ILE A 78 -0.62 8.95 -9.07
C ILE A 78 -1.24 7.57 -9.20
N GLY A 79 -2.44 7.36 -8.65
CA GLY A 79 -3.18 6.11 -8.81
C GLY A 79 -3.47 5.79 -10.29
N VAL A 80 -3.90 6.79 -11.06
CA VAL A 80 -4.16 6.67 -12.51
C VAL A 80 -2.86 6.41 -13.26
N VAL A 81 -1.78 7.14 -12.94
CA VAL A 81 -0.47 6.97 -13.59
C VAL A 81 0.07 5.55 -13.38
N ILE A 82 0.02 5.04 -12.14
CA ILE A 82 0.46 3.67 -11.83
C ILE A 82 -0.41 2.66 -12.58
N PHE A 83 -1.72 2.85 -12.62
CA PHE A 83 -2.63 1.97 -13.36
C PHE A 83 -2.30 1.92 -14.84
N LEU A 84 -2.22 3.07 -15.52
CA LEU A 84 -1.92 3.14 -16.95
C LEU A 84 -0.56 2.52 -17.26
N ARG A 85 0.45 2.80 -16.43
CA ARG A 85 1.79 2.23 -16.59
C ARG A 85 1.77 0.72 -16.44
N LEU A 86 1.04 0.19 -15.47
CA LEU A 86 0.87 -1.24 -15.26
C LEU A 86 0.19 -1.90 -16.46
N GLN A 87 -0.90 -1.33 -16.96
CA GLN A 87 -1.61 -1.86 -18.13
C GLN A 87 -0.70 -1.88 -19.37
N HIS A 88 0.02 -0.78 -19.61
CA HIS A 88 0.97 -0.71 -20.71
C HIS A 88 2.05 -1.78 -20.59
N LYS A 89 2.64 -1.97 -19.41
CA LYS A 89 3.69 -2.99 -19.19
C LYS A 89 3.16 -4.42 -19.26
N LYS A 90 1.89 -4.67 -18.98
CA LYS A 90 1.25 -6.01 -19.16
C LYS A 90 1.21 -6.48 -20.62
N HIS A 91 1.50 -5.62 -21.61
CA HIS A 91 1.68 -6.08 -22.99
C HIS A 91 3.01 -6.84 -23.20
N ASP A 92 4.04 -6.54 -22.41
CA ASP A 92 5.34 -7.22 -22.48
C ASP A 92 5.27 -8.60 -21.79
N VAL A 93 5.66 -9.64 -22.53
CA VAL A 93 5.71 -11.03 -22.06
C VAL A 93 6.64 -11.17 -20.84
N LYS A 94 7.80 -10.49 -20.83
CA LYS A 94 8.76 -10.58 -19.74
C LYS A 94 8.15 -10.01 -18.46
N PHE A 95 7.52 -8.83 -18.58
CA PHE A 95 6.84 -8.20 -17.45
C PHE A 95 5.65 -9.02 -16.95
N ARG A 96 4.84 -9.61 -17.83
CA ARG A 96 3.71 -10.47 -17.41
C ARG A 96 4.17 -11.66 -16.57
N ARG A 97 5.27 -12.32 -16.95
CA ARG A 97 5.84 -13.44 -16.18
C ARG A 97 6.31 -12.97 -14.81
N LEU A 98 7.00 -11.82 -14.76
CA LEU A 98 7.46 -11.22 -13.52
C LEU A 98 6.28 -10.86 -12.60
N TRP A 99 5.25 -10.21 -13.15
CA TRP A 99 4.02 -9.85 -12.44
C TRP A 99 3.33 -11.09 -11.88
N HIS A 100 3.14 -12.14 -12.70
CA HIS A 100 2.57 -13.40 -12.25
C HIS A 100 3.41 -14.02 -11.11
N CYS A 101 4.74 -14.00 -11.21
CA CYS A 101 5.59 -14.53 -10.14
C CYS A 101 5.38 -13.76 -8.83
N ALA A 102 5.36 -12.43 -8.89
CA ALA A 102 5.12 -11.56 -7.75
C ALA A 102 3.76 -11.80 -7.08
N THR A 103 2.68 -11.88 -7.88
CA THR A 103 1.33 -12.13 -7.37
C THR A 103 1.17 -13.54 -6.82
N LYS A 104 1.86 -14.53 -7.41
CA LYS A 104 1.85 -15.92 -6.93
C LYS A 104 2.52 -16.04 -5.56
N ILE A 105 3.74 -15.51 -5.41
CA ILE A 105 4.47 -15.57 -4.13
C ILE A 105 3.69 -14.85 -3.02
N SER A 106 3.17 -13.66 -3.32
CA SER A 106 2.32 -12.93 -2.37
C SER A 106 1.05 -13.71 -1.98
N ALA A 107 0.47 -14.48 -2.91
CA ALA A 107 -0.70 -15.30 -2.63
C ALA A 107 -0.36 -16.55 -1.80
N GLU A 108 0.80 -17.17 -2.05
CA GLU A 108 1.29 -18.32 -1.28
C GLU A 108 1.59 -17.95 0.17
N GLU A 109 2.22 -16.79 0.40
CA GLU A 109 2.44 -16.25 1.75
C GLU A 109 1.12 -16.07 2.50
N ARG A 110 0.13 -15.45 1.85
CA ARG A 110 -1.21 -15.27 2.44
C ARG A 110 -1.95 -16.58 2.67
N PHE A 111 -1.79 -17.55 1.78
CA PHE A 111 -2.38 -18.86 1.96
C PHE A 111 -1.76 -19.61 3.15
N ARG A 112 -0.47 -19.44 3.39
CA ARG A 112 0.20 -19.98 4.58
C ARG A 112 -0.34 -19.35 5.88
N GLU A 113 -0.50 -18.03 5.91
CA GLU A 113 -1.13 -17.35 7.05
C GLU A 113 -2.56 -17.85 7.30
N TYR A 114 -3.33 -18.03 6.23
CA TYR A 114 -4.67 -18.62 6.30
C TYR A 114 -4.66 -20.03 6.90
N GLN A 115 -3.73 -20.90 6.46
CA GLN A 115 -3.60 -22.26 7.01
C GLN A 115 -3.21 -22.23 8.50
N TYR A 116 -2.30 -21.35 8.88
CA TYR A 116 -1.91 -21.18 10.28
C TYR A 116 -3.08 -20.71 11.14
N ALA A 117 -3.85 -19.72 10.69
CA ALA A 117 -5.06 -19.28 11.37
C ALA A 117 -6.10 -20.41 11.48
N GLN A 118 -6.25 -21.22 10.44
CA GLN A 118 -7.14 -22.38 10.44
C GLN A 118 -6.69 -23.45 11.45
N SER A 119 -5.39 -23.72 11.58
CA SER A 119 -4.87 -24.65 12.59
C SER A 119 -5.09 -24.19 14.04
N GLN A 120 -5.25 -22.88 14.24
CA GLN A 120 -5.52 -22.28 15.55
C GLN A 120 -7.02 -22.04 15.81
N SER A 121 -7.91 -22.58 14.97
CA SER A 121 -9.37 -22.36 15.07
C SER A 121 -9.78 -20.88 15.10
N LYS A 122 -8.98 -19.99 14.51
CA LYS A 122 -9.28 -18.56 14.43
C LYS A 122 -10.25 -18.26 13.28
N VAL A 123 -10.98 -17.15 13.39
CA VAL A 123 -11.89 -16.68 12.32
C VAL A 123 -11.07 -16.39 11.06
N THR A 124 -11.24 -17.24 10.04
CA THR A 124 -10.42 -17.22 8.81
C THR A 124 -10.88 -16.18 7.78
N ILE A 125 -12.04 -15.54 7.99
CA ILE A 125 -12.62 -14.54 7.07
C ILE A 125 -11.67 -13.33 6.92
N LEU A 126 -11.03 -12.90 8.00
CA LEU A 126 -10.05 -11.81 8.02
C LEU A 126 -8.78 -12.13 7.22
N TYR A 127 -8.52 -13.39 6.89
CA TYR A 127 -7.33 -13.84 6.17
C TYR A 127 -7.59 -14.03 4.67
N SER A 128 -8.78 -13.63 4.17
CA SER A 128 -9.00 -13.48 2.73
C SER A 128 -8.14 -12.33 2.20
N SER A 129 -7.39 -12.60 1.13
CA SER A 129 -6.47 -11.64 0.49
C SER A 129 -7.11 -10.30 0.13
N LYS A 130 -8.42 -10.29 -0.21
CA LYS A 130 -9.18 -9.05 -0.47
C LYS A 130 -9.59 -8.32 0.80
N ILE A 131 -10.12 -9.06 1.79
CA ILE A 131 -10.69 -8.47 3.02
C ILE A 131 -9.59 -7.79 3.84
N LEU A 132 -8.46 -8.45 4.02
CA LEU A 132 -7.33 -7.87 4.75
C LEU A 132 -6.78 -6.63 4.06
N PHE A 133 -6.69 -6.64 2.73
CA PHE A 133 -6.24 -5.47 1.98
C PHE A 133 -7.21 -4.29 2.13
N TYR A 134 -8.52 -4.52 2.01
CA TYR A 134 -9.50 -3.45 2.22
C TYR A 134 -9.53 -2.93 3.66
N ALA A 135 -9.29 -3.80 4.66
CA ALA A 135 -9.13 -3.38 6.04
C ALA A 135 -7.89 -2.48 6.24
N VAL A 136 -6.76 -2.83 5.61
CA VAL A 136 -5.54 -1.99 5.61
C VAL A 136 -5.79 -0.66 4.89
N LEU A 137 -6.48 -0.68 3.75
CA LEU A 137 -6.82 0.53 3.00
C LEU A 137 -7.76 1.44 3.80
N PHE A 138 -8.75 0.86 4.48
CA PHE A 138 -9.65 1.59 5.37
C PHE A 138 -8.88 2.19 6.55
N GLY A 139 -8.02 1.41 7.22
CA GLY A 139 -7.17 1.88 8.30
C GLY A 139 -6.22 3.00 7.86
N PHE A 140 -5.64 2.90 6.67
CA PHE A 140 -4.83 3.97 6.08
C PHE A 140 -5.67 5.24 5.84
N THR A 141 -6.87 5.10 5.28
CA THR A 141 -7.77 6.23 5.01
C THR A 141 -8.19 6.93 6.31
N VAL A 142 -8.60 6.16 7.32
CA VAL A 142 -8.92 6.68 8.66
C VAL A 142 -7.68 7.32 9.30
N GLY A 143 -6.51 6.72 9.14
CA GLY A 143 -5.24 7.27 9.62
C GLY A 143 -4.90 8.62 9.00
N VAL A 144 -5.10 8.78 7.69
CA VAL A 144 -4.93 10.06 6.99
C VAL A 144 -5.95 11.10 7.47
N ILE A 145 -7.20 10.70 7.74
CA ILE A 145 -8.23 11.59 8.30
C ILE A 145 -7.91 11.97 9.76
N ALA A 146 -7.41 11.04 10.58
CA ALA A 146 -7.01 11.31 11.96
C ALA A 146 -5.78 12.23 12.01
N MET A 147 -4.80 11.99 11.14
CA MET A 147 -3.68 12.90 10.93
C MET A 147 -4.17 14.29 10.50
N TYR A 148 -5.20 14.37 9.66
CA TYR A 148 -5.83 15.64 9.29
C TYR A 148 -6.33 16.42 10.52
N VAL A 149 -7.03 15.76 11.46
CA VAL A 149 -7.50 16.40 12.71
C VAL A 149 -6.33 16.86 13.59
N TRP A 150 -5.22 16.13 13.59
CA TRP A 150 -4.05 16.45 14.39
C TRP A 150 -3.15 17.54 13.78
N MET A 151 -3.08 17.61 12.44
CA MET A 151 -2.29 18.60 11.71
C MET A 151 -2.93 19.99 11.67
N THR A 152 -4.26 20.08 11.77
CA THR A 152 -4.95 21.36 11.88
C THR A 152 -4.65 21.99 13.24
N PRO A 153 -3.99 23.16 13.31
CA PRO A 153 -3.75 23.81 14.60
C PRO A 153 -5.09 24.17 15.22
N PHE A 154 -5.38 23.62 16.42
CA PHE A 154 -6.54 24.04 17.20
C PHE A 154 -6.44 25.54 17.48
N ALA A 155 -7.53 26.26 17.24
CA ALA A 155 -7.62 27.68 17.54
C ALA A 155 -7.26 27.92 19.02
N GLY A 156 -6.09 28.54 19.26
CA GLY A 156 -5.65 28.99 20.58
C GLY A 156 -4.43 28.29 21.19
N THR A 157 -3.89 27.19 20.65
CA THR A 157 -2.88 26.39 21.38
C THR A 157 -1.42 26.81 21.14
N TYR A 158 -1.09 27.49 20.04
CA TYR A 158 0.30 27.87 19.71
C TYR A 158 0.48 29.38 19.61
N LYS A 159 0.59 30.05 20.76
CA LYS A 159 0.89 31.50 20.86
C LYS A 159 2.35 31.87 20.50
N SER A 160 3.21 30.90 20.21
CA SER A 160 4.65 31.11 19.96
C SER A 160 5.00 30.87 18.49
N SER A 161 5.65 31.86 17.88
CA SER A 161 6.12 31.86 16.48
C SER A 161 7.07 30.69 16.17
N PHE A 162 7.81 30.20 17.19
CA PHE A 162 8.74 29.08 17.05
C PHE A 162 8.04 27.75 16.74
N TRP A 163 6.91 27.47 17.40
CA TRP A 163 6.19 26.22 17.17
C TRP A 163 5.60 26.15 15.76
N ILE A 164 5.13 27.27 15.20
CA ILE A 164 4.60 27.34 13.83
C ILE A 164 5.72 27.16 12.78
N LEU A 165 6.91 27.70 13.04
CA LEU A 165 8.09 27.57 12.17
C LEU A 165 8.75 26.19 12.23
N ALA A 166 8.70 25.50 13.38
CA ALA A 166 9.25 24.15 13.54
C ALA A 166 8.27 23.04 13.12
N TRP A 167 6.98 23.36 12.88
CA TRP A 167 5.95 22.37 12.58
C TRP A 167 5.87 21.96 11.11
N TRP A 168 6.12 22.89 10.18
CA TRP A 168 6.05 22.58 8.75
C TRP A 168 7.07 21.52 8.27
N PRO A 169 8.30 21.40 8.82
CA PRO A 169 9.23 20.33 8.44
C PRO A 169 8.76 18.94 8.91
N ILE A 170 8.15 18.86 10.10
CA ILE A 170 7.55 17.61 10.60
C ILE A 170 6.42 17.19 9.65
N ASN A 171 5.58 18.14 9.26
CA ASN A 171 4.49 17.90 8.32
C ASN A 171 4.98 17.46 6.94
N ALA A 172 6.07 18.06 6.44
CA ALA A 172 6.72 17.64 5.21
C ALA A 172 7.24 16.19 5.31
N LEU A 173 7.82 15.79 6.44
CA LEU A 173 8.28 14.42 6.66
C LEU A 173 7.11 13.41 6.71
N ILE A 174 6.02 13.77 7.38
CA ILE A 174 4.85 12.89 7.44
C ILE A 174 4.23 12.76 6.04
N ILE A 175 4.07 13.85 5.29
CA ILE A 175 3.56 13.82 3.91
C ILE A 175 4.50 13.02 2.99
N TRP A 176 5.82 13.15 3.16
CA TRP A 176 6.79 12.32 2.46
C TRP A 176 6.60 10.83 2.74
N ALA A 177 6.38 10.45 4.00
CA ALA A 177 6.10 9.07 4.38
C ALA A 177 4.77 8.56 3.79
N LEU A 178 3.73 9.40 3.79
CA LEU A 178 2.44 9.09 3.17
C LEU A 178 2.59 8.82 1.67
N TYR A 179 3.33 9.65 0.94
CA TYR A 179 3.61 9.40 -0.48
C TYR A 179 4.34 8.08 -0.71
N CYS A 180 5.31 7.75 0.15
CA CYS A 180 6.02 6.47 0.07
C CYS A 180 5.03 5.30 0.23
N CYS A 181 4.17 5.35 1.25
CA CYS A 181 3.15 4.34 1.51
C CYS A 181 2.14 4.22 0.36
N GLN A 182 1.72 5.35 -0.21
CA GLN A 182 0.69 5.39 -1.24
C GLN A 182 1.11 4.66 -2.53
N SER A 183 2.36 4.82 -2.96
CA SER A 183 2.88 4.08 -4.12
C SER A 183 2.81 2.57 -3.93
N TYR A 184 3.11 2.09 -2.72
CA TYR A 184 3.00 0.68 -2.35
C TYR A 184 1.53 0.23 -2.30
N LEU A 185 0.65 1.02 -1.70
CA LEU A 185 -0.77 0.71 -1.58
C LEU A 185 -1.47 0.61 -2.95
N PHE A 186 -1.15 1.49 -3.90
CA PHE A 186 -1.72 1.40 -5.25
C PHE A 186 -1.25 0.15 -6.00
N LEU A 187 0.05 -0.18 -5.94
CA LEU A 187 0.53 -1.43 -6.52
C LEU A 187 -0.12 -2.65 -5.86
N ARG A 188 -0.34 -2.60 -4.55
CA ARG A 188 -1.03 -3.66 -3.81
C ARG A 188 -2.50 -3.76 -4.18
N LEU A 189 -3.19 -2.63 -4.36
CA LEU A 189 -4.56 -2.58 -4.87
C LEU A 189 -4.68 -3.29 -6.22
N PHE A 190 -3.80 -2.96 -7.18
CA PHE A 190 -3.85 -3.54 -8.52
C PHE A 190 -3.41 -5.01 -8.59
N SER A 191 -2.61 -5.48 -7.63
CA SER A 191 -2.23 -6.90 -7.52
C SER A 191 -3.24 -7.75 -6.76
N THR A 192 -4.14 -7.14 -5.97
CA THR A 192 -5.07 -7.86 -5.09
C THR A 192 -5.98 -8.82 -5.84
N GLU A 193 -6.47 -8.44 -7.03
CA GLU A 193 -7.33 -9.31 -7.84
C GLU A 193 -6.57 -10.55 -8.34
N ASP A 194 -5.39 -10.35 -8.90
CA ASP A 194 -4.54 -11.43 -9.42
C ASP A 194 -4.06 -12.35 -8.28
N MET A 195 -3.69 -11.77 -7.14
CA MET A 195 -3.36 -12.51 -5.91
C MET A 195 -4.55 -13.34 -5.40
N HIS A 196 -5.76 -12.77 -5.42
CA HIS A 196 -6.94 -13.48 -4.94
C HIS A 196 -7.27 -14.69 -5.82
N LYS A 197 -7.10 -14.59 -7.14
CA LYS A 197 -7.25 -15.72 -8.06
C LYS A 197 -6.26 -16.86 -7.73
N HIS A 198 -4.99 -16.52 -7.49
CA HIS A 198 -4.00 -17.51 -7.05
C HIS A 198 -4.35 -18.13 -5.69
N PHE A 199 -4.78 -17.31 -4.73
CA PHE A 199 -5.21 -17.77 -3.42
C PHE A 199 -6.37 -18.76 -3.50
N LEU A 200 -7.41 -18.46 -4.30
CA LEU A 200 -8.54 -19.36 -4.51
C LEU A 200 -8.12 -20.68 -5.15
N LYS A 201 -7.16 -20.64 -6.09
CA LYS A 201 -6.62 -21.85 -6.72
C LYS A 201 -5.94 -22.74 -5.68
N LEU A 202 -5.06 -22.17 -4.85
CA LEU A 202 -4.38 -22.89 -3.76
C LEU A 202 -5.39 -23.48 -2.75
N LYS A 203 -6.42 -22.72 -2.38
CA LYS A 203 -7.49 -23.20 -1.49
C LYS A 203 -8.23 -24.41 -2.07
N ARG A 204 -8.59 -24.37 -3.36
CA ARG A 204 -9.27 -25.48 -4.04
C ARG A 204 -8.37 -26.73 -4.13
N GLU A 205 -7.09 -26.54 -4.41
CA GLU A 205 -6.12 -27.64 -4.48
C GLU A 205 -5.95 -28.32 -3.12
N ALA A 206 -5.82 -27.54 -2.04
CA ALA A 206 -5.76 -28.08 -0.68
C ALA A 206 -7.04 -28.82 -0.28
N GLN A 207 -8.23 -28.30 -0.63
CA GLN A 207 -9.50 -28.98 -0.38
C GLN A 207 -9.60 -30.32 -1.14
N ARG A 208 -9.15 -30.36 -2.39
CA ARG A 208 -9.11 -31.59 -3.19
C ARG A 208 -8.16 -32.62 -2.58
N GLN A 209 -6.98 -32.19 -2.13
CA GLN A 209 -6.02 -33.07 -1.45
C GLN A 209 -6.58 -33.63 -0.15
N ALA A 210 -7.20 -32.79 0.68
CA ALA A 210 -7.84 -33.21 1.93
C ALA A 210 -8.96 -34.25 1.69
N LYS A 211 -9.80 -34.03 0.66
CA LYS A 211 -10.84 -34.99 0.28
C LYS A 211 -10.25 -36.32 -0.18
N LYS A 212 -9.19 -36.30 -0.99
CA LYS A 212 -8.49 -37.52 -1.42
C LYS A 212 -7.89 -38.29 -0.25
N SER A 213 -7.25 -37.60 0.70
CA SER A 213 -6.67 -38.26 1.88
C SER A 213 -7.72 -38.86 2.81
N MET A 214 -8.91 -38.25 2.92
CA MET A 214 -10.02 -38.83 3.69
C MET A 214 -10.54 -40.10 3.02
N LEU A 215 -10.83 -40.06 1.71
CA LEU A 215 -11.29 -41.22 0.96
C LEU A 215 -10.30 -42.40 1.01
N GLN A 216 -9.00 -42.10 0.96
CA GLN A 216 -7.97 -43.13 1.08
C GLN A 216 -7.95 -43.74 2.49
N LYS A 217 -8.11 -42.93 3.54
CA LYS A 217 -8.17 -43.42 4.92
C LYS A 217 -9.40 -44.29 5.17
N ASP A 218 -10.57 -43.90 4.67
CA ASP A 218 -11.80 -44.68 4.79
C ASP A 218 -11.67 -46.03 4.07
N SER A 219 -11.12 -46.04 2.84
CA SER A 219 -10.87 -47.28 2.09
C SER A 219 -9.86 -48.23 2.74
N SER A 220 -8.90 -47.69 3.52
CA SER A 220 -7.94 -48.50 4.29
C SER A 220 -8.54 -49.02 5.60
N GLN A 221 -9.59 -48.40 6.14
CA GLN A 221 -10.30 -48.87 7.32
C GLN A 221 -11.36 -49.92 6.99
N GLU A 222 -11.93 -49.93 5.78
CA GLU A 222 -12.85 -50.98 5.31
C GLU A 222 -12.14 -52.30 4.92
N GLN A 223 -10.81 -52.31 4.82
CA GLN A 223 -10.00 -53.50 4.49
C GLN A 223 -9.41 -54.23 5.71
N VAL A 224 -9.82 -53.85 6.93
CA VAL A 224 -9.43 -54.48 8.22
C VAL A 224 -10.68 -55.06 8.88
#